data_AF-Q4C7V4-F1
#
_entry.id   AF-Q4C7V4-F1
#
_cell.length_a   1.000
_cell.length_b   1.000
_cell.length_c   1.000
_cell.angle_alpha   90.00
_cell.angle_beta   90.00
_cell.angle_gamma   90.00
#
_symmetry.space_group_name_H-M   'P 1'
#
loop_
_entity.id
_entity.type
_entity.pdbx_description
1 polymer ?
#
loop_
_entity_poly.entity_id
_entity_poly.type
_entity_poly.pdbx_seq_one_letter_code
_entity_poly.pdbx_strand_id
1 'polypeptide(L)' 'MFKTILFPVDQSRETREAAETVINLVKTYDSRLNFVVGS' A
#
# COMPACT_ATOMS: atom_id res chain seq x y z
N MET A 1 0.82 -17.20 0.20
CA MET A 1 -0.36 -16.30 0.22
C MET A 1 0.05 -14.99 0.86
N PHE A 2 0.22 -13.94 0.04
CA PHE A 2 0.58 -12.59 0.49
C PHE A 2 -0.61 -11.97 1.23
N LYS A 3 -0.57 -11.96 2.57
CA LYS A 3 -1.67 -11.48 3.41
C LYS A 3 -1.48 -10.05 3.92
N THR A 4 -0.30 -9.47 3.77
CA THR A 4 0.01 -8.13 4.30
C THR A 4 1.03 -7.45 3.40
N ILE A 5 0.61 -6.36 2.76
CA ILE A 5 1.52 -5.47 2.03
C ILE A 5 1.84 -4.31 2.97
N LEU A 6 3.11 -4.21 3.36
CA LEU A 6 3.64 -3.09 4.14
C LEU A 6 4.02 -1.99 3.15
N PHE A 7 3.26 -0.90 3.13
CA PHE A 7 3.51 0.21 2.24
C PHE A 7 3.89 1.45 3.05
N PRO A 8 5.15 1.91 3.00
CA PRO A 8 5.56 3.13 3.71
C PRO A 8 4.93 4.33 3.01
N VAL A 9 4.06 5.04 3.73
CA VAL A 9 3.46 6.27 3.23
C VAL A 9 4.35 7.44 3.61
N ASP A 10 5.27 7.81 2.72
CA ASP A 10 5.98 9.09 2.78
C ASP A 10 5.16 10.18 2.06
N GLN A 11 5.30 11.46 2.44
CA GLN A 11 4.59 12.57 1.75
C GLN A 11 5.08 12.80 0.31
N SER A 12 6.05 12.03 -0.15
CA SER A 12 6.54 12.03 -1.52
C SER A 12 5.46 11.67 -2.54
N ARG A 13 5.55 12.34 -3.70
CA ARG A 13 4.64 12.13 -4.84
C ARG A 13 4.67 10.67 -5.35
N GLU A 14 5.85 10.08 -5.31
CA GLU A 14 6.14 8.70 -5.72
C GLU A 14 5.37 7.67 -4.87
N THR A 15 5.25 7.92 -3.57
CA THR A 15 4.45 7.10 -2.66
C THR A 15 2.97 7.12 -3.05
N ARG A 16 2.46 8.27 -3.49
CA ARG A 16 1.06 8.41 -3.86
C ARG A 16 0.73 7.59 -5.12
N GLU A 17 1.62 7.61 -6.11
CA GLU A 17 1.48 6.82 -7.34
C GLU A 17 1.58 5.31 -7.06
N ALA A 18 2.53 4.90 -6.23
CA ALA A 18 2.66 3.50 -5.85
C ALA A 18 1.52 3.03 -4.93
N ALA A 19 0.95 3.90 -4.10
CA ALA A 19 -0.22 3.59 -3.27
C ALA A 19 -1.44 3.23 -4.13
N GLU A 20 -1.70 3.94 -5.22
CA GLU A 20 -2.82 3.62 -6.12
C GLU A 20 -2.67 2.24 -6.76
N THR A 21 -1.44 1.89 -7.17
CA THR A 21 -1.12 0.57 -7.72
C THR A 21 -1.29 -0.53 -6.67
N VAL A 22 -0.83 -0.30 -5.45
CA VAL A 22 -0.93 -1.24 -4.33
C VAL A 22 -2.38 -1.42 -3.88
N ILE A 23 -3.20 -0.36 -3.88
CA ILE A 23 -4.63 -0.43 -3.60
C ILE A 23 -5.34 -1.29 -4.66
N ASN A 24 -4.98 -1.14 -5.94
CA ASN A 24 -5.56 -1.95 -7.01
C ASN A 24 -5.19 -3.43 -6.84
N LEU A 25 -3.93 -3.73 -6.54
CA LEU A 25 -3.48 -5.09 -6.23
C LEU A 25 -4.20 -5.67 -5.03
N VAL A 26 -4.34 -4.93 -3.93
CA VAL A 26 -5.07 -5.39 -2.74
C VAL A 26 -6.52 -5.70 -3.05
N LYS A 27 -7.20 -4.87 -3.84
CA LYS A 27 -8.57 -5.15 -4.29
C LYS A 27 -8.64 -6.41 -5.15
N THR A 28 -7.67 -6.63 -6.04
CA THR A 28 -7.63 -7.83 -6.89
C THR A 28 -7.37 -9.11 -6.09
N TYR A 29 -6.57 -9.04 -5.04
CA TYR A 29 -6.15 -10.21 -4.25
C TYR A 29 -6.91 -10.39 -2.93
N ASP A 30 -7.90 -9.55 -2.62
CA ASP A 30 -8.65 -9.51 -1.35
C ASP A 30 -7.70 -9.52 -0.11
N SER A 31 -6.55 -8.87 -0.24
CA SER A 31 -5.49 -8.87 0.77
C SER A 31 -5.69 -7.73 1.76
N ARG A 32 -5.20 -7.85 3.00
CA ARG A 32 -5.27 -6.77 3.99
C ARG A 32 -4.14 -5.77 3.74
N LEU A 33 -4.48 -4.50 3.54
CA LEU A 33 -3.52 -3.40 3.41
C LEU A 33 -3.34 -2.70 4.76
N ASN A 34 -2.11 -2.63 5.25
CA ASN A 34 -1.77 -1.85 6.44
C ASN A 34 -0.83 -0.71 6.05
N PHE A 35 -1.30 0.52 6.24
CA PHE A 35 -0.47 1.71 6.09
C PHE A 35 0.30 1.93 7.40
N VAL A 36 1.62 2.04 7.30
CA VAL A 36 2.48 2.45 8.41
C VAL A 36 2.89 3.90 8.14
N VAL A 37 2.34 4.82 8.93
CA VAL A 37 2.81 6.20 9.02
C VAL A 37 3.96 6.23 10.00
N GLY A 38 5.17 6.49 9.50
CA GLY A 38 6.30 6.87 10.34
C GLY A 38 6.06 8.30 10.83
N SER A 39 5.91 8.45 12.15
CA SER A 39 5.96 9.77 12.82
C SER A 39 7.39 10.23 12.98
#